data_AF-A0A3M1HMJ2-F1
#
_entry.id   AF-A0A3M1HMJ2-F1
#
_cell.length_a   1.000
_cell.length_b   1.000
_cell.length_c   1.000
_cell.angle_alpha   90.00
_cell.angle_beta   90.00
_cell.angle_gamma   90.00
#
_symmetry.space_group_name_H-M   'P 1'
#
loop_
_entity.id
_entity.type
_entity.pdbx_description
1 polymer ?
#
loop_
_entity_poly.entity_id
_entity_poly.type
_entity_poly.pdbx_seq_one_letter_code
_entity_poly.pdbx_strand_id
1 'polypeptide(L)'
;MGLKRVGLLVALAALLVNAPRLMLIYLRVDGLALPAQIEGAMLALTGIATGIVLTGGGMYIAHVLARPAGTGGFARALLGLCWVLLLAFAVVLVSPALVAGIRATDMAGVLTTTRWQWVWAVTAVAAVEILAAGAMVAHALAGEPAQARGRPRASGPGALGLLADAAARRLAASIEPQPGRGAPASPTAPLPAQADPELAGMPVQSNGTAGTVPCPQADLGCDYVGTQAGVNAHQRFCEYRRNGQRAKPLPTGGRGR
;
A
#
# COMPACT_ATOMS: atom_id res chain seq x y z
N MET A 1 -13.16 -3.61 -30.46
CA MET A 1 -12.29 -2.41 -30.35
C MET A 1 -10.86 -2.80 -30.73
N GLY A 2 -10.25 -2.12 -31.71
CA GLY A 2 -8.90 -2.49 -32.17
C GLY A 2 -7.82 -2.22 -31.13
N LEU A 3 -6.84 -3.13 -30.97
CA LEU A 3 -5.74 -3.03 -30.01
C LEU A 3 -5.00 -1.69 -30.02
N LYS A 4 -4.94 -1.02 -31.17
CA LYS A 4 -4.35 0.32 -31.31
C LYS A 4 -5.00 1.36 -30.41
N ARG A 5 -6.31 1.24 -30.14
CA ARG A 5 -7.03 2.17 -29.25
C ARG A 5 -6.70 1.94 -27.77
N VAL A 6 -6.39 0.70 -27.38
CA VAL A 6 -6.05 0.37 -25.99
C VAL A 6 -4.69 0.97 -25.62
N GLY A 7 -3.68 0.83 -26.48
CA GLY A 7 -2.37 1.46 -26.26
C GLY A 7 -2.45 3.00 -26.17
N LEU A 8 -3.24 3.63 -27.04
CA LEU A 8 -3.47 5.08 -27.00
C LEU A 8 -4.17 5.50 -25.70
N LEU A 9 -5.19 4.76 -25.23
CA LEU A 9 -5.89 5.05 -23.98
C LEU A 9 -4.97 4.93 -22.77
N VAL A 10 -4.08 3.94 -22.74
CA VAL A 10 -3.07 3.80 -21.67
C VAL A 10 -2.09 4.96 -21.69
N ALA A 11 -1.63 5.40 -22.86
CA ALA A 11 -0.75 6.57 -22.99
C ALA A 11 -1.45 7.87 -22.57
N LEU A 12 -2.71 8.06 -22.96
CA LEU A 12 -3.53 9.21 -22.56
C LEU A 12 -3.78 9.22 -21.05
N ALA A 13 -4.08 8.06 -20.46
CA ALA A 13 -4.21 7.93 -19.01
C ALA A 13 -2.89 8.30 -18.31
N ALA A 14 -1.75 7.80 -18.79
CA ALA A 14 -0.44 8.15 -18.25
C ALA A 14 -0.16 9.66 -18.29
N LEU A 15 -0.54 10.33 -19.37
CA LEU A 15 -0.42 11.79 -19.52
C LEU A 15 -1.35 12.52 -18.53
N LEU A 16 -2.60 12.05 -18.41
CA LEU A 16 -3.60 12.64 -17.51
C LEU A 16 -3.18 12.52 -16.04
N VAL A 17 -2.55 11.42 -15.66
CA VAL A 17 -2.04 11.20 -14.30
C VAL A 17 -0.90 12.15 -13.94
N ASN A 18 -0.08 12.52 -14.93
CA ASN A 18 1.02 13.46 -14.70
C ASN A 18 0.55 14.92 -14.66
N ALA A 19 -0.58 15.26 -15.27
CA ALA A 19 -1.06 16.64 -15.35
C ALA A 19 -1.27 17.30 -13.96
N PRO A 20 -1.94 16.69 -12.97
CA PRO A 20 -2.05 17.27 -11.62
C PRO A 20 -0.69 17.46 -10.94
N ARG A 21 0.25 16.53 -11.18
CA ARG A 21 1.59 16.59 -10.58
C ARG A 21 2.41 17.74 -11.16
N LEU A 22 2.32 17.97 -12.48
CA LEU A 22 2.92 19.12 -13.15
C LEU A 22 2.27 20.43 -12.71
N MET A 23 0.95 20.44 -12.54
CA MET A 23 0.22 21.59 -12.01
C MET A 23 0.65 21.96 -10.59
N LEU A 24 0.83 20.97 -9.70
CA LEU A 24 1.37 21.21 -8.35
C LEU A 24 2.79 21.80 -8.38
N ILE A 25 3.66 21.31 -9.26
CA ILE A 25 5.02 21.84 -9.41
C ILE A 25 4.97 23.30 -9.88
N TYR A 26 4.12 23.60 -10.87
CA TYR A 26 3.96 24.95 -11.41
C TYR A 26 3.48 25.93 -10.32
N LEU A 27 2.42 25.57 -9.60
CA LEU A 27 1.88 26.39 -8.49
C LEU A 27 2.93 26.66 -7.40
N ARG A 28 3.79 25.68 -7.12
CA ARG A 28 4.87 25.81 -6.13
C ARG A 28 5.99 26.74 -6.61
N VAL A 29 6.31 26.72 -7.90
CA VAL A 29 7.29 27.64 -8.52
C VAL A 29 6.78 29.08 -8.50
N ASP A 30 5.47 29.29 -8.68
CA ASP A 30 4.83 30.60 -8.57
C ASP A 30 4.64 31.10 -7.13
N GLY A 31 5.10 30.33 -6.12
CA GLY A 31 4.99 30.70 -4.71
C GLY A 31 3.58 30.56 -4.13
N LEU A 32 2.64 29.94 -4.85
CA LEU A 32 1.29 29.69 -4.37
C LEU A 32 1.27 28.44 -3.48
N ALA A 33 1.15 28.66 -2.17
CA ALA A 33 0.98 27.59 -1.19
C ALA A 33 -0.46 27.07 -1.20
N LEU A 34 -0.66 25.80 -1.57
CA LEU A 34 -1.95 25.13 -1.46
C LEU A 34 -2.23 24.72 0.00
N PRO A 35 -3.50 24.69 0.43
CA PRO A 35 -3.88 24.09 1.69
C PRO A 35 -3.38 22.64 1.78
N ALA A 36 -2.79 22.25 2.92
CA ALA A 36 -2.18 20.93 3.10
C ALA A 36 -3.14 19.76 2.81
N GLN A 37 -4.44 19.96 3.02
CA GLN A 37 -5.49 18.99 2.70
C GLN A 37 -5.61 18.73 1.19
N ILE A 38 -5.52 19.80 0.37
CA ILE A 38 -5.61 19.72 -1.09
C ILE A 38 -4.32 19.16 -1.68
N GLU A 39 -3.16 19.57 -1.15
CA GLU A 39 -1.87 19.00 -1.55
C GLU A 39 -1.83 17.50 -1.26
N GLY A 40 -2.26 17.09 -0.05
CA GLY A 40 -2.37 15.68 0.33
C GLY A 40 -3.35 14.90 -0.55
N ALA A 41 -4.52 15.45 -0.85
CA ALA A 41 -5.51 14.81 -1.72
C ALA A 41 -5.00 14.65 -3.16
N MET A 42 -4.36 15.68 -3.74
CA MET A 42 -3.76 15.59 -5.07
C MET A 42 -2.61 14.59 -5.13
N LEU A 43 -1.74 14.56 -4.11
CA LEU A 43 -0.66 13.57 -3.99
C LEU A 43 -1.22 12.14 -3.87
N ALA A 44 -2.28 11.95 -3.10
CA ALA A 44 -2.95 10.65 -2.99
C ALA A 44 -3.57 10.23 -4.33
N LEU A 45 -4.30 11.13 -5.00
CA LEU A 45 -4.98 10.84 -6.25
C LEU A 45 -3.98 10.55 -7.39
N THR A 46 -2.90 11.32 -7.47
CA THR A 46 -1.80 11.05 -8.41
C THR A 46 -1.08 9.76 -8.08
N GLY A 47 -0.89 9.42 -6.81
CA GLY A 47 -0.35 8.13 -6.39
C GLY A 47 -1.21 6.96 -6.86
N ILE A 48 -2.53 7.01 -6.59
CA ILE A 48 -3.50 5.99 -7.03
C ILE A 48 -3.47 5.86 -8.55
N ALA A 49 -3.56 6.98 -9.26
CA ALA A 49 -3.64 6.96 -10.70
C ALA A 49 -2.31 6.51 -11.34
N THR A 50 -1.16 6.83 -10.73
CA THR A 50 0.15 6.30 -11.13
C THR A 50 0.20 4.78 -10.94
N GLY A 51 -0.34 4.27 -9.84
CA GLY A 51 -0.52 2.83 -9.62
C GLY A 51 -1.34 2.19 -10.74
N ILE A 52 -2.51 2.76 -11.07
CA ILE A 52 -3.36 2.25 -12.16
C ILE A 52 -2.62 2.22 -13.50
N VAL A 53 -1.89 3.29 -13.83
CA VAL A 53 -1.14 3.40 -15.08
C VAL A 53 0.04 2.42 -15.13
N LEU A 54 0.79 2.27 -14.03
CA LEU A 54 1.90 1.32 -13.93
C LEU A 54 1.39 -0.11 -14.08
N THR A 55 0.38 -0.48 -13.28
CA THR A 55 -0.20 -1.83 -13.30
C THR A 55 -0.90 -2.11 -14.62
N GLY A 56 -1.67 -1.17 -15.17
CA GLY A 56 -2.36 -1.29 -16.45
C GLY A 56 -1.41 -1.32 -17.65
N GLY A 57 -0.36 -0.49 -17.62
CA GLY A 57 0.71 -0.46 -18.63
C GLY A 57 1.53 -1.74 -18.61
N GLY A 58 1.91 -2.22 -17.42
CA GLY A 58 2.55 -3.52 -17.23
C GLY A 58 1.69 -4.67 -17.76
N MET A 59 0.38 -4.65 -17.45
CA MET A 59 -0.60 -5.59 -17.99
C MET A 59 -0.65 -5.60 -19.52
N TYR A 60 -0.66 -4.42 -20.13
CA TYR A 60 -0.68 -4.29 -21.58
C TYR A 60 0.62 -4.82 -22.23
N ILE A 61 1.79 -4.42 -21.72
CA ILE A 61 3.11 -4.88 -22.22
C ILE A 61 3.21 -6.40 -22.12
N ALA A 62 2.83 -6.97 -20.99
CA ALA A 62 2.84 -8.42 -20.79
C ALA A 62 1.83 -9.14 -21.68
N HIS A 63 0.62 -8.60 -21.87
CA HIS A 63 -0.36 -9.16 -22.81
C HIS A 63 0.16 -9.15 -24.25
N VAL A 64 0.90 -8.12 -24.65
CA VAL A 64 1.52 -8.05 -25.97
C VAL A 64 2.68 -9.03 -26.10
N LEU A 65 3.52 -9.19 -25.06
CA LEU A 65 4.60 -10.20 -25.03
C LEU A 65 4.06 -11.64 -25.09
N ALA A 66 2.90 -11.87 -24.47
CA ALA A 66 2.21 -13.16 -24.41
C ALA A 66 1.66 -13.62 -25.76
N ARG A 67 1.50 -12.74 -26.75
CA ARG A 67 0.94 -13.14 -28.05
C ARG A 67 1.94 -13.99 -28.85
N PRO A 68 1.58 -15.23 -29.22
CA PRO A 68 2.40 -16.06 -30.09
C PRO A 68 2.12 -15.70 -31.55
N ALA A 69 2.90 -14.80 -32.15
CA ALA A 69 3.25 -14.78 -33.58
C ALA A 69 3.90 -13.44 -34.00
N GLY A 70 5.05 -13.51 -34.65
CA GLY A 70 5.49 -12.50 -35.64
C GLY A 70 6.37 -11.33 -35.15
N THR A 71 6.37 -10.97 -33.87
CA THR A 71 7.29 -9.93 -33.36
C THR A 71 8.69 -10.52 -33.19
N GLY A 72 9.65 -10.04 -34.00
CA GLY A 72 11.06 -10.45 -33.93
C GLY A 72 11.65 -10.31 -32.51
N GLY A 73 12.66 -11.12 -32.20
CA GLY A 73 13.27 -11.20 -30.86
C GLY A 73 13.68 -9.85 -30.27
N PHE A 74 14.07 -8.89 -31.11
CA PHE A 74 14.40 -7.53 -30.71
C PHE A 74 13.22 -6.77 -30.05
N ALA A 75 12.01 -6.88 -30.61
CA ALA A 75 10.84 -6.19 -30.05
C ALA A 75 10.46 -6.74 -28.67
N ARG A 76 10.63 -8.06 -28.46
CA ARG A 76 10.44 -8.69 -27.16
C ARG A 76 11.50 -8.26 -26.15
N ALA A 77 12.77 -8.20 -26.57
CA ALA A 77 13.86 -7.70 -25.73
C ALA A 77 13.63 -6.23 -25.34
N LEU A 78 13.18 -5.39 -26.27
CA LEU A 78 12.86 -3.99 -26.01
C LEU A 78 11.67 -3.85 -25.04
N LEU A 79 10.61 -4.62 -25.21
CA LEU A 79 9.49 -4.63 -24.25
C LEU A 79 9.92 -5.09 -22.86
N GLY A 80 10.76 -6.14 -22.77
CA GLY A 80 11.33 -6.60 -21.51
C GLY A 80 12.19 -5.52 -20.84
N LEU A 81 13.02 -4.83 -21.61
CA LEU A 81 13.82 -3.70 -21.13
C LEU A 81 12.91 -2.56 -20.63
N CYS A 82 11.91 -2.15 -21.41
CA CYS A 82 10.94 -1.14 -20.99
C CYS A 82 10.23 -1.53 -19.69
N TRP A 83 9.89 -2.81 -19.52
CA TRP A 83 9.28 -3.32 -18.29
C TRP A 83 10.24 -3.24 -17.10
N VAL A 84 11.51 -3.63 -17.26
CA VAL A 84 12.53 -3.52 -16.20
C VAL A 84 12.76 -2.06 -15.81
N LEU A 85 12.83 -1.15 -16.79
CA LEU A 85 12.95 0.28 -16.52
C LEU A 85 11.71 0.81 -15.79
N LEU A 86 10.52 0.40 -16.19
CA LEU A 86 9.28 0.76 -15.52
C LEU A 86 9.29 0.33 -14.05
N LEU A 87 9.72 -0.90 -13.78
CA LEU A 87 9.86 -1.44 -12.43
C LEU A 87 10.88 -0.65 -11.61
N ALA A 88 12.04 -0.35 -12.19
CA ALA A 88 13.08 0.45 -11.54
C ALA A 88 12.56 1.85 -11.19
N PHE A 89 11.88 2.53 -12.12
CA PHE A 89 11.29 3.84 -11.87
C PHE A 89 10.18 3.78 -10.81
N ALA A 90 9.32 2.76 -10.85
CA ALA A 90 8.29 2.58 -9.84
C ALA A 90 8.91 2.46 -8.43
N VAL A 91 9.96 1.64 -8.28
CA VAL A 91 10.67 1.49 -7.00
C VAL A 91 11.29 2.81 -6.56
N VAL A 92 12.03 3.50 -7.44
CA VAL A 92 12.72 4.75 -7.09
C VAL A 92 11.73 5.87 -6.72
N LEU A 93 10.59 5.95 -7.42
CA LEU A 93 9.60 7.01 -7.20
C LEU A 93 8.70 6.74 -6.00
N VAL A 94 8.29 5.49 -5.77
CA VAL A 94 7.27 5.15 -4.76
C VAL A 94 7.91 4.83 -3.39
N SER A 95 9.09 4.22 -3.36
CA SER A 95 9.72 3.80 -2.09
C SER A 95 9.97 4.94 -1.10
N PRO A 96 10.46 6.14 -1.50
CA PRO A 96 10.68 7.24 -0.55
C PRO A 96 9.39 7.69 0.14
N ALA A 97 8.28 7.73 -0.61
CA ALA A 97 6.97 8.10 -0.07
C ALA A 97 6.45 7.03 0.91
N LEU A 98 6.62 5.74 0.58
CA LEU A 98 6.28 4.65 1.50
C LEU A 98 7.12 4.70 2.77
N VAL A 99 8.43 4.96 2.68
CA VAL A 99 9.31 5.09 3.86
C VAL A 99 8.88 6.27 4.73
N ALA A 100 8.51 7.42 4.13
CA ALA A 100 7.97 8.54 4.88
C ALA A 100 6.65 8.17 5.60
N GLY A 101 5.77 7.42 4.94
CA GLY A 101 4.53 6.91 5.55
C GLY A 101 4.77 5.91 6.69
N ILE A 102 5.71 4.97 6.52
CA ILE A 102 6.08 4.01 7.57
C ILE A 102 6.60 4.75 8.81
N ARG A 103 7.41 5.80 8.62
CA ARG A 103 7.94 6.62 9.72
C ARG A 103 6.90 7.46 10.43
N ALA A 104 5.81 7.81 9.74
CA ALA A 104 4.69 8.56 10.31
C ALA A 104 3.68 7.67 11.06
N THR A 105 3.85 6.34 11.02
CA THR A 105 2.91 5.38 11.62
C THR A 105 3.60 4.52 12.69
N ASP A 106 2.80 3.83 13.51
CA ASP A 106 3.29 2.89 14.54
C ASP A 106 4.14 1.73 13.95
N MET A 107 4.10 1.56 12.63
CA MET A 107 4.90 0.59 11.89
C MET A 107 6.41 0.85 12.00
N ALA A 108 6.81 2.09 12.32
CA ALA A 108 8.19 2.42 12.67
C ALA A 108 8.70 1.65 13.90
N GLY A 109 7.82 1.27 14.83
CA GLY A 109 8.16 0.47 16.01
C GLY A 109 8.49 -0.99 15.69
N VAL A 110 7.92 -1.53 14.61
CA VAL A 110 8.21 -2.90 14.13
C VAL A 110 9.46 -2.91 13.26
N LEU A 111 9.57 -1.93 12.35
CA LEU A 111 10.72 -1.74 11.46
C LEU A 111 11.72 -0.76 12.10
N THR A 112 12.36 -1.20 13.18
CA THR A 112 13.20 -0.35 14.05
C THR A 112 14.41 0.26 13.33
N THR A 113 14.87 -0.34 12.24
CA THR A 113 16.05 0.14 11.49
C THR A 113 15.65 0.78 10.17
N THR A 114 16.23 1.94 9.85
CA THR A 114 16.05 2.63 8.55
C THR A 114 16.25 1.71 7.35
N ARG A 115 17.27 0.83 7.38
CA ARG A 115 17.53 -0.13 6.29
C ARG A 115 16.33 -1.07 6.05
N TRP A 116 15.73 -1.58 7.12
CA TRP A 116 14.58 -2.48 7.03
C TRP A 116 13.33 -1.77 6.50
N GLN A 117 13.12 -0.49 6.83
CA GLN A 117 12.03 0.32 6.27
C GLN A 117 12.16 0.44 4.74
N TRP A 118 13.38 0.70 4.25
CA TRP A 118 13.66 0.77 2.81
C TRP A 118 13.48 -0.58 2.12
N VAL A 119 14.05 -1.65 2.69
CA VAL A 119 13.89 -3.01 2.14
C VAL A 119 12.41 -3.35 2.04
N TRP A 120 11.64 -3.13 3.11
CA TRP A 120 10.22 -3.42 3.11
C TRP A 120 9.45 -2.61 2.05
N ALA A 121 9.72 -1.30 1.94
CA ALA A 121 9.07 -0.45 0.94
C ALA A 121 9.38 -0.89 -0.49
N VAL A 122 10.65 -1.18 -0.79
CA VAL A 122 11.09 -1.69 -2.10
C VAL A 122 10.44 -3.05 -2.40
N THR A 123 10.47 -3.97 -1.44
CA THR A 123 9.88 -5.31 -1.60
C THR A 123 8.37 -5.23 -1.81
N ALA A 124 7.65 -4.36 -1.08
CA ALA A 124 6.22 -4.18 -1.24
C ALA A 124 5.86 -3.69 -2.66
N VAL A 125 6.62 -2.71 -3.19
CA VAL A 125 6.42 -2.22 -4.57
C VAL A 125 6.77 -3.30 -5.60
N ALA A 126 7.91 -3.97 -5.45
CA ALA A 126 8.37 -4.98 -6.40
C ALA A 126 7.47 -6.23 -6.43
N ALA A 127 6.94 -6.65 -5.28
CA ALA A 127 6.10 -7.85 -5.17
C ALA A 127 4.83 -7.73 -6.02
N VAL A 128 4.18 -6.55 -6.05
CA VAL A 128 2.96 -6.32 -6.84
C VAL A 128 3.26 -6.48 -8.34
N GLU A 129 4.36 -5.90 -8.82
CA GLU A 129 4.76 -5.98 -10.23
C GLU A 129 5.18 -7.40 -10.63
N ILE A 130 5.89 -8.12 -9.76
CA ILE A 130 6.27 -9.53 -9.99
C ILE A 130 5.03 -10.42 -10.04
N LEU A 131 4.08 -10.25 -9.12
CA LEU A 131 2.82 -11.01 -9.12
C LEU A 131 1.99 -10.72 -10.37
N ALA A 132 1.89 -9.46 -10.78
CA ALA A 132 1.22 -9.06 -12.02
C ALA A 132 1.87 -9.74 -13.24
N ALA A 133 3.19 -9.67 -13.36
CA ALA A 133 3.93 -10.34 -14.42
C ALA A 133 3.72 -11.87 -14.41
N GLY A 134 3.78 -12.49 -13.23
CA GLY A 134 3.55 -13.93 -13.06
C GLY A 134 2.15 -14.38 -13.47
N ALA A 135 1.11 -13.63 -13.07
CA ALA A 135 -0.27 -13.91 -13.46
C ALA A 135 -0.48 -13.83 -14.98
N MET A 136 0.21 -12.89 -15.64
CA MET A 136 0.13 -12.72 -17.09
C MET A 136 0.89 -13.81 -17.85
N VAL A 137 2.05 -14.23 -17.35
CA VAL A 137 2.76 -15.41 -17.88
C VAL A 137 1.89 -16.66 -17.73
N ALA A 138 1.26 -16.86 -16.58
CA ALA A 138 0.34 -17.97 -16.36
C ALA A 138 -0.85 -17.93 -17.34
N HIS A 139 -1.44 -16.74 -17.57
CA HIS A 139 -2.51 -16.57 -18.56
C HIS A 139 -2.05 -16.86 -20.00
N ALA A 140 -0.83 -16.45 -20.36
CA ALA A 140 -0.25 -16.73 -21.68
C ALA A 140 -0.08 -18.24 -21.92
N LEU A 141 0.46 -18.95 -20.92
CA LEU A 141 0.64 -20.40 -20.97
C LEU A 141 -0.70 -21.15 -20.95
N ALA A 142 -1.71 -20.62 -20.26
CA ALA A 142 -3.06 -21.18 -20.21
C ALA A 142 -3.89 -20.92 -21.49
N GLY A 143 -3.46 -19.97 -22.35
CA GLY A 143 -4.15 -19.59 -23.59
C GLY A 143 -3.90 -20.52 -24.79
N GLU A 144 -2.96 -21.46 -24.70
CA GLU A 144 -2.64 -22.40 -25.80
C GLU A 144 -3.61 -23.60 -26.05
N PRO A 145 -4.64 -23.95 -25.25
CA PRO A 145 -5.37 -25.21 -25.45
C PRO A 145 -6.53 -25.17 -26.47
N ALA A 146 -6.91 -24.01 -27.02
CA ALA A 146 -8.09 -23.91 -27.89
C ALA A 146 -7.78 -23.83 -29.39
N GLN A 147 -6.67 -23.21 -29.80
CA GLN A 147 -6.32 -23.05 -31.22
C GLN A 147 -5.54 -24.22 -31.82
N ALA A 148 -5.00 -25.12 -30.99
CA ALA A 148 -4.26 -26.31 -31.43
C ALA A 148 -5.15 -27.54 -31.71
N ARG A 149 -6.46 -27.53 -31.35
CA ARG A 149 -7.37 -28.68 -31.56
C ARG A 149 -7.70 -28.99 -33.03
N GLY A 150 -7.23 -28.19 -33.99
CA GLY A 150 -7.36 -28.46 -35.42
C GLY A 150 -6.18 -29.19 -36.07
N ARG A 151 -5.07 -29.44 -35.37
CA ARG A 151 -3.88 -30.08 -35.95
C ARG A 151 -3.43 -31.26 -35.09
N PRO A 152 -3.53 -32.52 -35.56
CA PRO A 152 -3.00 -33.66 -34.82
C PRO A 152 -1.49 -33.52 -34.73
N ARG A 153 -0.97 -33.15 -33.56
CA ARG A 153 0.47 -32.98 -33.31
C ARG A 153 0.92 -34.06 -32.33
N ALA A 154 1.70 -35.01 -32.84
CA ALA A 154 2.22 -36.19 -32.15
C ALA A 154 3.44 -35.86 -31.24
N SER A 155 3.39 -34.78 -30.47
CA SER A 155 4.52 -34.38 -29.61
C SER A 155 4.04 -34.21 -28.17
N GLY A 156 4.50 -35.12 -27.30
CA GLY A 156 4.09 -35.19 -25.91
C GLY A 156 4.43 -33.93 -25.09
N PRO A 157 3.77 -33.73 -23.95
CA PRO A 157 3.96 -32.56 -23.11
C PRO A 157 5.41 -32.50 -22.58
N GLY A 158 6.09 -31.37 -22.82
CA GLY A 158 7.42 -31.12 -22.27
C GLY A 158 7.40 -30.95 -20.74
N ALA A 159 8.47 -31.36 -20.07
CA ALA A 159 8.58 -31.36 -18.60
C ALA A 159 8.29 -29.99 -17.93
N LEU A 160 8.62 -28.88 -18.62
CA LEU A 160 8.32 -27.53 -18.16
C LEU A 160 6.82 -27.23 -18.09
N GLY A 161 6.02 -27.78 -19.02
CA GLY A 161 4.56 -27.63 -19.01
C GLY A 161 3.92 -28.35 -17.83
N LEU A 162 4.45 -29.52 -17.46
CA LEU A 162 3.98 -30.28 -16.29
C LEU A 162 4.26 -29.55 -14.97
N LEU A 163 5.42 -28.89 -14.85
CA LEU A 163 5.77 -28.10 -13.67
C LEU A 163 4.90 -26.84 -13.54
N ALA A 164 4.66 -26.13 -14.64
CA ALA A 164 3.80 -24.95 -14.63
C ALA A 164 2.36 -25.30 -14.25
N ASP A 165 1.83 -26.41 -14.78
CA ASP A 165 0.48 -26.89 -14.48
C ASP A 165 0.36 -27.36 -13.01
N ALA A 166 1.36 -28.07 -12.49
CA ALA A 166 1.39 -28.48 -11.07
C ALA A 166 1.43 -27.26 -10.12
N ALA A 167 2.20 -26.23 -10.46
CA ALA A 167 2.26 -25.00 -9.68
C ALA A 167 0.92 -24.24 -9.70
N ALA A 168 0.28 -24.14 -10.88
CA ALA A 168 -1.02 -23.50 -11.03
C ALA A 168 -2.10 -24.19 -10.20
N ARG A 169 -2.17 -25.53 -10.23
CA ARG A 169 -3.12 -26.31 -9.41
C ARG A 169 -2.90 -26.12 -7.92
N ARG A 170 -1.64 -26.07 -7.47
CA ARG A 170 -1.31 -25.86 -6.05
C ARG A 170 -1.73 -24.47 -5.57
N LEU A 171 -1.58 -23.45 -6.41
CA LEU A 171 -2.07 -22.10 -6.09
C LEU A 171 -3.59 -22.06 -6.02
N ALA A 172 -4.28 -22.65 -7.01
CA ALA A 172 -5.75 -22.70 -7.03
C ALA A 172 -6.29 -23.40 -5.77
N ALA A 173 -5.69 -24.53 -5.37
CA ALA A 173 -6.07 -25.25 -4.16
C ALA A 173 -5.81 -24.47 -2.86
N SER A 174 -4.91 -23.47 -2.86
CA SER A 174 -4.65 -22.62 -1.69
C SER A 174 -5.60 -21.43 -1.56
N ILE A 175 -6.27 -21.05 -2.65
CA ILE A 175 -7.19 -19.91 -2.71
C ILE A 175 -8.61 -20.35 -2.39
N GLU A 176 -8.95 -21.61 -2.69
CA GLU A 176 -10.29 -22.13 -2.42
C GLU A 176 -10.58 -22.08 -0.91
N PRO A 177 -11.58 -21.31 -0.46
CA PRO A 177 -11.87 -21.14 0.96
C PRO A 177 -12.19 -22.51 1.54
N GLN A 178 -11.42 -22.96 2.54
CA GLN A 178 -11.71 -24.23 3.19
C GLN A 178 -13.16 -24.21 3.72
N PRO A 179 -14.05 -25.06 3.19
CA PRO A 179 -15.40 -25.13 3.69
C PRO A 179 -15.32 -25.71 5.11
N GLY A 180 -15.63 -24.89 6.10
CA GLY A 180 -16.05 -25.38 7.40
C GLY A 180 -14.96 -25.93 8.32
N ARG A 181 -13.81 -25.27 8.46
CA ARG A 181 -13.13 -25.31 9.76
C ARG A 181 -13.94 -24.45 10.72
N GLY A 182 -15.02 -25.06 11.25
CA GLY A 182 -15.95 -24.42 12.16
C GLY A 182 -15.17 -23.71 13.26
N ALA A 183 -15.31 -22.39 13.32
CA ALA A 183 -14.83 -21.63 14.45
C ALA A 183 -15.49 -22.24 15.71
N PRO A 184 -14.72 -22.67 16.71
CA PRO A 184 -15.31 -23.06 17.99
C PRO A 184 -16.14 -21.88 18.48
N ALA A 185 -17.40 -22.16 18.80
CA ALA A 185 -18.35 -21.18 19.29
C ALA A 185 -17.68 -20.33 20.38
N SER A 186 -17.44 -19.06 20.07
CA SER A 186 -16.98 -18.12 21.10
C SER A 186 -18.07 -18.06 22.17
N PRO A 187 -17.75 -18.35 23.44
CA PRO A 187 -18.71 -18.19 24.51
C PRO A 187 -19.15 -16.73 24.53
N THR A 188 -20.43 -16.52 24.28
CA THR A 188 -21.10 -15.22 24.30
C THR A 188 -20.96 -14.63 25.70
N ALA A 189 -19.98 -13.75 25.89
CA ALA A 189 -19.91 -12.93 27.09
C ALA A 189 -21.08 -11.92 27.04
N PRO A 190 -21.86 -11.79 28.12
CA PRO A 190 -22.97 -10.85 28.17
C PRO A 190 -22.47 -9.40 28.02
N LEU A 191 -23.06 -8.67 27.08
CA LEU A 191 -22.85 -7.23 26.89
C LEU A 191 -23.23 -6.49 28.20
N PRO A 192 -22.37 -5.62 28.74
CA PRO A 192 -22.81 -4.65 29.74
C PRO A 192 -23.77 -3.65 29.09
N ALA A 193 -24.89 -3.41 29.78
CA ALA A 193 -25.93 -2.49 29.40
C ALA A 193 -25.37 -1.08 29.11
N GLN A 194 -25.78 -0.52 27.97
CA GLN A 194 -25.50 0.85 27.59
C GLN A 194 -26.19 1.81 28.56
N ALA A 195 -25.42 2.75 29.11
CA ALA A 195 -25.94 3.95 29.76
C ALA A 195 -25.66 5.16 28.86
N ASP A 196 -26.75 5.87 28.60
CA ASP A 196 -26.92 7.32 28.39
C ASP A 196 -26.51 8.00 27.06
N PRO A 197 -27.48 8.67 26.39
CA PRO A 197 -27.24 9.58 25.28
C PRO A 197 -27.19 11.03 25.79
N GLU A 198 -26.02 11.50 26.20
CA GLU A 198 -25.82 12.94 26.45
C GLU A 198 -24.41 13.36 26.00
N LEU A 199 -24.24 13.66 24.70
CA LEU A 199 -23.14 14.51 24.23
C LEU A 199 -23.46 15.16 22.88
N ALA A 200 -24.57 15.91 22.85
CA ALA A 200 -24.77 16.95 21.84
C ALA A 200 -24.03 18.21 22.29
N GLY A 201 -22.88 18.51 21.69
CA GLY A 201 -22.22 19.81 21.89
C GLY A 201 -20.71 19.82 22.03
N MET A 202 -19.96 18.99 21.30
CA MET A 202 -18.51 19.22 21.20
C MET A 202 -18.21 20.30 20.14
N PRO A 203 -17.59 21.44 20.52
CA PRO A 203 -17.20 22.46 19.58
C PRO A 203 -16.11 21.93 18.64
N VAL A 204 -16.31 22.17 17.34
CA VAL A 204 -15.32 21.93 16.29
C VAL A 204 -14.15 22.88 16.56
N GLN A 205 -13.06 22.36 17.16
CA GLN A 205 -11.82 23.11 17.34
C GLN A 205 -11.18 23.35 15.97
N SER A 206 -11.10 24.63 15.60
CA SER A 206 -10.39 25.13 14.43
C SER A 206 -8.93 24.72 14.48
N ASN A 207 -8.42 24.17 13.37
CA ASN A 207 -7.01 23.88 13.09
C ASN A 207 -6.14 25.15 13.10
N GLY A 208 -5.95 25.74 14.28
CA GLY A 208 -4.90 26.71 14.51
C GLY A 208 -3.55 26.01 14.42
N THR A 209 -2.57 26.68 13.79
CA THR A 209 -1.12 26.41 13.81
C THR A 209 -0.75 25.31 14.79
N ALA A 210 -0.33 24.14 14.29
CA ALA A 210 -0.06 22.93 15.04
C ALA A 210 1.00 23.17 16.13
N GLY A 211 0.57 23.75 17.24
CA GLY A 211 1.35 23.88 18.45
C GLY A 211 1.68 22.48 18.92
N THR A 212 2.95 22.26 19.19
CA THR A 212 3.34 21.07 19.92
C THR A 212 2.83 21.21 21.36
N VAL A 213 2.25 20.15 21.86
CA VAL A 213 1.70 20.02 23.21
C VAL A 213 2.49 18.95 23.95
N PRO A 214 2.88 19.20 25.21
CA PRO A 214 3.55 18.21 26.04
C PRO A 214 2.58 17.08 26.43
N CYS A 215 3.13 15.90 26.74
CA CYS A 215 2.38 14.78 27.28
C CYS A 215 1.69 15.18 28.60
N PRO A 216 0.43 14.78 28.86
CA PRO A 216 -0.23 15.06 30.14
C PRO A 216 0.40 14.40 31.37
N GLN A 217 1.39 13.52 31.18
CA GLN A 217 2.19 12.93 32.24
C GLN A 217 3.57 13.63 32.36
N ALA A 218 3.75 14.83 31.81
CA ALA A 218 4.98 15.60 31.90
C ALA A 218 5.40 15.86 33.36
N ASP A 219 4.43 16.08 34.26
CA ASP A 219 4.67 16.26 35.70
C ASP A 219 5.25 15.00 36.37
N LEU A 220 5.10 13.82 35.76
CA LEU A 220 5.69 12.58 36.23
C LEU A 220 7.08 12.31 35.61
N GLY A 221 7.60 13.23 34.79
CA GLY A 221 8.89 13.11 34.09
C GLY A 221 8.77 12.59 32.65
N CYS A 222 7.59 12.66 32.02
CA CYS A 222 7.44 12.29 30.62
C CYS A 222 7.84 13.45 29.69
N ASP A 223 9.00 13.35 29.05
CA ASP A 223 9.54 14.41 28.17
C ASP A 223 8.96 14.43 26.74
N TYR A 224 7.91 13.65 26.47
CA TYR A 224 7.33 13.58 25.13
C TYR A 224 6.54 14.86 24.80
N VAL A 225 6.87 15.51 23.68
CA VAL A 225 6.21 16.71 23.16
C VAL A 225 5.90 16.48 21.67
N GLY A 226 4.65 16.68 21.25
CA GLY A 226 4.22 16.38 19.88
C GLY A 226 2.94 17.09 19.47
N THR A 227 2.41 16.80 18.28
CA THR A 227 1.06 17.28 17.92
C THR A 227 0.00 16.64 18.81
N GLN A 228 -1.19 17.22 18.94
CA GLN A 228 -2.28 16.64 19.74
C GLN A 228 -2.57 15.16 19.35
N ALA A 229 -2.53 14.84 18.05
CA ALA A 229 -2.68 13.47 17.56
C ALA A 229 -1.53 12.55 18.02
N GLY A 230 -0.28 13.04 17.95
CA GLY A 230 0.89 12.32 18.45
C GLY A 230 0.83 12.07 19.96
N VAL A 231 0.42 13.07 20.74
CA VAL A 231 0.21 12.95 22.19
C VAL A 231 -0.87 11.90 22.51
N ASN A 232 -2.00 11.93 21.80
CA ASN A 232 -3.07 10.93 21.98
C ASN A 232 -2.62 9.50 21.65
N ALA A 233 -1.79 9.32 20.62
CA ALA A 233 -1.19 8.02 20.29
C ALA A 233 -0.18 7.58 21.37
N HIS A 234 0.73 8.48 21.75
CA HIS A 234 1.74 8.26 22.79
C HIS A 234 1.12 7.84 24.13
N GLN A 235 0.00 8.44 24.53
CA GLN A 235 -0.70 8.09 25.78
C GLN A 235 -1.09 6.61 25.90
N ARG A 236 -1.22 5.87 24.81
CA ARG A 236 -1.53 4.42 24.86
C ARG A 236 -0.34 3.59 25.34
N PHE A 237 0.86 4.12 25.16
CA PHE A 237 2.14 3.45 25.45
C PHE A 237 3.00 4.20 26.47
N CYS A 238 2.54 5.35 26.95
CA CYS A 238 3.23 6.15 27.97
C CYS A 238 3.44 5.32 29.24
N GLU A 239 4.71 5.04 29.55
CA GLU A 239 5.09 4.23 30.72
C GLU A 239 4.59 4.85 32.03
N TYR A 240 4.59 6.20 32.11
CA TYR A 240 4.09 6.95 33.24
C TYR A 240 2.58 6.82 33.43
N ARG A 241 1.79 6.67 32.37
CA ARG A 241 0.34 6.40 32.49
C ARG A 241 0.10 5.00 33.06
N ARG A 242 0.91 4.02 32.63
CA ARG A 242 0.79 2.62 33.07
C ARG A 242 1.22 2.44 34.54
N ASN A 243 2.24 3.20 34.96
CA ASN A 243 2.77 3.18 36.32
C ASN A 243 2.02 4.13 37.28
N GLY A 244 1.47 5.24 36.78
CA GLY A 244 0.69 6.21 37.55
C GLY A 244 -0.60 5.63 38.14
N GLN A 245 -1.19 4.60 37.51
CA GLN A 245 -2.29 3.84 38.12
C GLN A 245 -1.86 2.94 39.28
N ARG A 246 -0.56 2.65 39.43
CA ARG A 246 0.01 1.88 40.55
C ARG A 246 0.65 2.74 41.62
N ALA A 247 0.99 3.99 41.31
CA ALA A 247 1.49 4.93 42.29
C ALA A 247 0.34 5.35 43.22
N LYS A 248 0.29 4.72 44.40
CA LYS A 248 -0.50 5.19 45.55
C LYS A 248 -0.21 6.69 45.72
N PRO A 249 -1.23 7.57 45.88
CA PRO A 249 -0.99 9.00 46.04
C PRO A 249 0.01 9.22 47.18
N LEU A 250 1.10 9.92 46.88
CA LEU A 250 2.04 10.38 47.90
C LEU A 250 1.23 11.17 48.93
N PRO A 251 1.34 10.86 50.23
CA PRO A 251 0.61 11.57 51.25
C PRO A 251 0.95 13.05 51.15
N THR A 252 -0.04 13.87 50.84
CA THR A 252 0.05 15.32 50.88
C THR A 252 0.49 15.70 52.29
N GLY A 253 1.77 16.07 52.42
CA GLY A 253 2.37 16.49 53.67
C GLY A 253 1.56 17.66 54.23
N GLY A 254 0.90 17.42 55.35
CA GLY A 254 0.24 18.46 56.11
C GLY A 254 1.24 19.53 56.50
N ARG A 255 1.03 20.76 56.02
CA ARG A 255 1.65 21.95 56.60
C ARG A 255 1.06 22.14 57.99
N GLY A 256 1.78 21.67 59.02
CA GLY A 256 1.61 22.14 60.38
C GLY A 256 1.93 23.63 60.44
N ARG A 257 1.03 24.39 61.08
CA ARG A 257 1.19 25.80 61.43
C ARG A 257 2.20 25.97 62.55
#